data_AF-G4ZKZ2-F1
#
_entry.id   AF-G4ZKZ2-F1
#
_cell.length_a   1.000
_cell.length_b   1.000
_cell.length_c   1.000
_cell.angle_alpha   90.00
_cell.angle_beta   90.00
_cell.angle_gamma   90.00
#
_symmetry.space_group_name_H-M   'P 1'
#
loop_
_entity.id
_entity.type
_entity.pdbx_description
1 polymer ?
#
loop_
_entity_poly.entity_id
_entity_poly.type
_entity_poly.pdbx_seq_one_letter_code
_entity_poly.pdbx_strand_id
1 'polypeptide(L)'
;MSLQDLAPVNSQRALQTAINAFGRFVAAQGVSMDFIAASLADDESEAVFVKLMDRFGVHLAFVEGRGGKPLAKNSVMSYYRHVKNHRATIEKKLLKMGQTLERHCLKRIDCGMVKKAPACTKEDVRIIMDGLYYDAASPKDYQDAALLALVWYAFGRASDLGFVVKGNLSVSAAGVVFVRLIRVKTSDEQGISLFPDKNSFITCPLHAIAMALVMQDAPCAQLLDHRHLAAGRDESMTAPVDVPLGEALVACENDDTPSEPPQKKRKLPEKNMKIHAYVDRVVKTASAAQAKAVPTANLTSHSFRRGGAQHANGDPLLSAQWIFDRGSWNMTATNKAFAYVFNTTSEDQKVARVLSGWDSSKKPPVPTLSWFDSASRQQALSLGNLLFQPSVCTQDPEK
;
A
#
# COMPACT_ATOMS: atom_id res chain seq x y z
N MET A 1 -28.81 37.98 17.30
CA MET A 1 -29.19 36.63 16.85
C MET A 1 -28.33 36.29 15.64
N SER A 2 -27.65 35.14 15.68
CA SER A 2 -26.93 34.55 14.56
C SER A 2 -27.91 33.86 13.60
N LEU A 3 -27.53 33.67 12.34
CA LEU A 3 -28.26 32.78 11.42
C LEU A 3 -28.29 31.32 11.92
N GLN A 4 -27.41 30.95 12.86
CA GLN A 4 -27.40 29.65 13.53
C GLN A 4 -28.53 29.50 14.58
N ASP A 5 -29.04 30.61 15.13
CA ASP A 5 -30.13 30.62 16.11
C ASP A 5 -31.48 30.29 15.45
N LEU A 6 -31.60 30.53 14.15
CA LEU A 6 -32.78 30.26 13.32
C LEU A 6 -32.81 28.82 12.76
N ALA A 7 -31.78 28.01 13.01
CA ALA A 7 -31.78 26.62 12.60
C ALA A 7 -32.78 25.80 13.45
N PRO A 8 -33.62 24.94 12.86
CA PRO A 8 -34.57 24.12 13.63
C PRO A 8 -33.88 23.33 14.74
N VAL A 9 -34.54 23.17 15.90
CA VAL A 9 -33.99 22.49 17.09
C VAL A 9 -33.45 21.08 16.76
N ASN A 10 -34.08 20.37 15.83
CA ASN A 10 -33.61 19.07 15.35
C ASN A 10 -32.29 19.16 14.57
N SER A 11 -32.08 20.23 13.80
CA SER A 11 -30.82 20.51 13.09
C SER A 11 -29.71 20.93 14.04
N GLN A 12 -30.02 21.71 15.09
CA GLN A 12 -29.06 22.04 16.16
C GLN A 12 -28.62 20.78 16.94
N ARG A 13 -29.57 19.88 17.27
CA ARG A 13 -29.27 18.57 17.87
C ARG A 13 -28.43 17.67 16.95
N ALA A 14 -28.71 17.68 15.64
CA ALA A 14 -27.93 16.91 14.66
C ALA A 14 -26.49 17.46 14.53
N LEU A 15 -26.32 18.78 14.51
CA LEU A 15 -25.01 19.45 14.54
C LEU A 15 -24.23 19.10 15.80
N GLN A 16 -24.83 19.20 16.99
CA GLN A 16 -24.15 18.82 18.24
C GLN A 16 -23.77 17.34 18.26
N THR A 17 -24.61 16.47 17.69
CA THR A 17 -24.30 15.03 17.58
C THR A 17 -23.12 14.78 16.62
N ALA A 18 -23.03 15.53 15.52
CA ALA A 18 -21.90 15.49 14.59
C ALA A 18 -20.60 16.00 15.23
N ILE A 19 -20.66 17.09 15.99
CA ILE A 19 -19.51 17.64 16.76
C ILE A 19 -19.05 16.60 17.79
N ASN A 20 -19.97 15.97 18.52
CA ASN A 20 -19.64 14.92 19.49
C ASN A 20 -19.02 13.67 18.82
N ALA A 21 -19.44 13.34 17.59
CA ALA A 21 -18.82 12.27 16.80
C ALA A 21 -17.41 12.66 16.31
N PHE A 22 -17.20 13.92 15.92
CA PHE A 22 -15.89 14.44 15.52
C PHE A 22 -14.90 14.48 16.69
N GLY A 23 -15.32 14.95 17.87
CA GLY A 23 -14.49 14.93 19.08
C GLY A 23 -14.05 13.52 19.48
N ARG A 24 -14.92 12.51 19.32
CA ARG A 24 -14.56 11.09 19.52
C ARG A 24 -13.53 10.60 18.51
N PHE A 25 -13.67 10.98 17.24
CA PHE A 25 -12.67 10.68 16.20
C PHE A 25 -11.31 11.29 16.54
N VAL A 26 -11.26 12.57 16.93
CA VAL A 26 -10.03 13.28 17.32
C VAL A 26 -9.36 12.63 18.54
N ALA A 27 -10.13 12.32 19.59
CA ALA A 27 -9.64 11.59 20.75
C ALA A 27 -9.11 10.19 20.40
N ALA A 28 -9.79 9.46 19.49
CA ALA A 28 -9.35 8.14 19.02
C ALA A 28 -8.10 8.19 18.10
N GLN A 29 -7.69 9.36 17.62
CA GLN A 29 -6.41 9.58 16.95
C GLN A 29 -5.30 10.04 17.92
N GLY A 30 -5.62 10.32 19.19
CA GLY A 30 -4.65 10.79 20.19
C GLY A 30 -4.18 12.24 19.99
N VAL A 31 -4.96 13.06 19.27
CA VAL A 31 -4.63 14.46 18.93
C VAL A 31 -5.52 15.43 19.71
N SER A 32 -5.04 16.63 20.07
CA SER A 32 -5.89 17.67 20.67
C SER A 32 -6.67 18.45 19.61
N MET A 33 -7.82 19.01 20.00
CA MET A 33 -8.58 19.92 19.13
C MET A 33 -7.78 21.18 18.80
N ASP A 34 -6.96 21.67 19.74
CA ASP A 34 -6.18 22.90 19.59
C ASP A 34 -5.04 22.73 18.59
N PHE A 35 -4.38 21.56 18.57
CA PHE A 35 -3.38 21.22 17.56
C PHE A 35 -4.01 21.16 16.15
N ILE A 36 -5.22 20.63 16.03
CA ILE A 36 -5.97 20.62 14.77
C ILE A 36 -6.36 22.05 14.38
N ALA A 37 -6.77 22.89 15.32
CA ALA A 37 -7.12 24.29 15.05
C ALA A 37 -5.90 25.09 14.53
N ALA A 38 -4.74 24.96 15.16
CA ALA A 38 -3.48 25.57 14.70
C ALA A 38 -3.09 25.04 13.30
N SER A 39 -3.10 23.73 13.10
CA SER A 39 -2.80 23.08 11.81
C SER A 39 -3.77 23.45 10.68
N LEU A 40 -4.90 24.11 10.98
CA LEU A 40 -5.89 24.61 10.03
C LEU A 40 -5.88 26.14 9.86
N ALA A 41 -5.09 26.85 10.67
CA ALA A 41 -4.77 28.26 10.52
C ALA A 41 -3.52 28.45 9.65
N ASP A 42 -2.51 27.61 9.84
CA ASP A 42 -1.24 27.65 9.10
C ASP A 42 -1.31 27.03 7.69
N ASP A 43 -2.44 26.42 7.31
CA ASP A 43 -2.62 25.70 6.04
C ASP A 43 -3.33 26.54 4.96
N GLU A 44 -2.56 27.40 4.28
CA GLU A 44 -3.02 28.15 3.10
C GLU A 44 -3.53 27.26 1.95
N SER A 45 -3.09 26.01 1.88
CA SER A 45 -3.42 25.07 0.80
C SER A 45 -4.75 24.33 0.99
N GLU A 46 -5.34 24.44 2.18
CA GLU A 46 -6.46 23.66 2.71
C GLU A 46 -6.28 22.12 2.63
N ALA A 47 -5.06 21.63 2.36
CA ALA A 47 -4.76 20.20 2.23
C ALA A 47 -4.84 19.44 3.57
N VAL A 48 -4.56 20.10 4.70
CA VAL A 48 -4.77 19.56 6.04
C VAL A 48 -6.26 19.37 6.30
N PHE A 49 -7.11 20.35 5.94
CA PHE A 49 -8.57 20.18 6.08
C PHE A 49 -9.11 19.05 5.20
N VAL A 50 -8.61 18.92 3.96
CA VAL A 50 -8.96 17.80 3.09
C VAL A 50 -8.53 16.47 3.70
N LYS A 51 -7.28 16.34 4.19
CA LYS A 51 -6.79 15.13 4.89
C LYS A 51 -7.59 14.79 6.16
N LEU A 52 -8.00 15.81 6.92
CA LEU A 52 -8.80 15.67 8.13
C LEU A 52 -10.22 15.17 7.82
N MET A 53 -10.89 15.75 6.83
CA MET A 53 -12.20 15.28 6.35
C MET A 53 -12.12 13.90 5.71
N ASP A 54 -10.99 13.58 5.07
CA ASP A 54 -10.70 12.25 4.52
C ASP A 54 -10.71 11.19 5.62
N ARG A 55 -9.94 11.41 6.70
CA ARG A 55 -9.95 10.54 7.90
C ARG A 55 -11.30 10.57 8.65
N PHE A 56 -12.03 11.68 8.68
CA PHE A 56 -13.30 11.73 9.42
C PHE A 56 -14.43 10.98 8.72
N GLY A 57 -14.63 11.17 7.40
CA GLY A 57 -15.63 10.42 6.64
C GLY A 57 -15.36 8.91 6.64
N VAL A 58 -14.07 8.55 6.67
CA VAL A 58 -13.54 7.22 6.95
C VAL A 58 -13.97 6.68 8.31
N HIS A 59 -13.78 7.44 9.40
CA HIS A 59 -14.14 7.02 10.74
C HIS A 59 -15.65 6.78 10.84
N LEU A 60 -16.45 7.71 10.29
CA LEU A 60 -17.90 7.55 10.17
C LEU A 60 -18.31 6.32 9.36
N ALA A 61 -17.48 5.85 8.43
CA ALA A 61 -17.79 4.64 7.67
C ALA A 61 -17.62 3.35 8.51
N PHE A 62 -16.69 3.30 9.46
CA PHE A 62 -16.36 2.07 10.20
C PHE A 62 -16.74 2.09 11.70
N VAL A 63 -17.06 3.25 12.27
CA VAL A 63 -17.53 3.35 13.65
C VAL A 63 -18.91 2.69 13.82
N GLU A 64 -19.05 1.96 14.92
CA GLU A 64 -20.28 1.27 15.28
C GLU A 64 -21.21 2.17 16.11
N GLY A 65 -22.51 2.05 15.87
CA GLY A 65 -23.56 2.63 16.69
C GLY A 65 -23.93 1.74 17.88
N ARG A 66 -25.07 2.05 18.51
CA ARG A 66 -25.62 1.21 19.59
C ARG A 66 -25.90 -0.21 19.08
N GLY A 67 -25.32 -1.21 19.73
CA GLY A 67 -25.49 -2.63 19.40
C GLY A 67 -24.53 -3.20 18.35
N GLY A 68 -23.32 -2.63 18.20
CA GLY A 68 -22.26 -3.22 17.37
C GLY A 68 -22.54 -3.22 15.86
N LYS A 69 -23.43 -2.32 15.39
CA LYS A 69 -23.81 -2.21 13.98
C LYS A 69 -23.21 -0.93 13.38
N PRO A 70 -22.63 -0.96 12.17
CA PRO A 70 -22.12 0.25 11.51
C PRO A 70 -23.18 1.36 11.42
N LEU A 71 -22.76 2.62 11.47
CA LEU A 71 -23.68 3.75 11.36
C LEU A 71 -24.52 3.70 10.08
N ALA A 72 -25.82 3.96 10.22
CA ALA A 72 -26.75 4.05 9.10
C ALA A 72 -26.36 5.19 8.15
N LYS A 73 -26.56 4.98 6.83
CA LYS A 73 -26.25 5.93 5.75
C LYS A 73 -26.61 7.38 6.12
N ASN A 74 -27.83 7.61 6.60
CA ASN A 74 -28.34 8.95 6.83
C ASN A 74 -27.60 9.67 7.98
N SER A 75 -27.20 8.93 9.03
CA SER A 75 -26.37 9.45 10.12
C SER A 75 -24.96 9.76 9.64
N VAL A 76 -24.33 8.85 8.89
CA VAL A 76 -23.00 9.06 8.28
C VAL A 76 -22.97 10.32 7.42
N MET A 77 -23.96 10.46 6.52
CA MET A 77 -24.05 11.61 5.63
C MET A 77 -24.43 12.90 6.36
N SER A 78 -25.26 12.85 7.41
CA SER A 78 -25.53 14.01 8.27
C SER A 78 -24.27 14.49 8.98
N TYR A 79 -23.55 13.60 9.69
CA TYR A 79 -22.37 14.01 10.46
C TYR A 79 -21.24 14.52 9.55
N TYR A 80 -21.02 13.86 8.40
CA TYR A 80 -20.05 14.33 7.41
C TYR A 80 -20.41 15.72 6.85
N ARG A 81 -21.70 15.98 6.55
CA ARG A 81 -22.16 17.29 6.05
C ARG A 81 -22.11 18.40 7.10
N HIS A 82 -22.34 18.09 8.37
CA HIS A 82 -22.26 19.09 9.46
C HIS A 82 -20.81 19.50 9.78
N VAL A 83 -19.83 18.59 9.64
CA VAL A 83 -18.40 18.90 9.82
C VAL A 83 -17.77 19.45 8.54
N LYS A 84 -18.37 19.23 7.36
CA LYS A 84 -17.99 19.88 6.09
C LYS A 84 -18.26 21.39 6.17
N ASN A 85 -17.29 22.15 6.65
CA ASN A 85 -17.32 23.60 6.61
C ASN A 85 -17.41 24.10 5.14
N HIS A 86 -18.01 25.26 4.92
CA HIS A 86 -18.30 25.81 3.58
C HIS A 86 -17.10 26.61 3.04
N ARG A 87 -15.95 25.93 2.92
CA ARG A 87 -14.74 26.42 2.25
C ARG A 87 -14.88 26.18 0.73
N ALA A 88 -15.08 27.26 -0.03
CA ALA A 88 -15.42 27.18 -1.46
C ALA A 88 -14.31 26.50 -2.31
N THR A 89 -13.05 26.83 -2.04
CA THR A 89 -11.86 26.36 -2.78
C THR A 89 -11.74 24.83 -2.84
N ILE A 90 -12.16 24.12 -1.78
CA ILE A 90 -12.12 22.66 -1.68
C ILE A 90 -13.48 21.98 -1.79
N GLU A 91 -14.60 22.71 -1.94
CA GLU A 91 -15.94 22.10 -1.94
C GLU A 91 -16.07 20.98 -2.98
N LYS A 92 -15.51 21.16 -4.19
CA LYS A 92 -15.49 20.14 -5.25
C LYS A 92 -14.76 18.85 -4.82
N LYS A 93 -13.71 18.95 -3.99
CA LYS A 93 -13.01 17.79 -3.39
C LYS A 93 -13.88 17.13 -2.33
N LEU A 94 -14.40 17.92 -1.37
CA LEU A 94 -15.23 17.44 -0.26
C LEU A 94 -16.56 16.81 -0.71
N LEU A 95 -17.16 17.30 -1.79
CA LEU A 95 -18.36 16.74 -2.42
C LEU A 95 -18.06 15.38 -3.06
N LYS A 96 -16.96 15.25 -3.82
CA LYS A 96 -16.52 13.97 -4.40
C LYS A 96 -16.23 12.92 -3.30
N MET A 97 -15.67 13.36 -2.18
CA MET A 97 -15.45 12.53 -0.98
C MET A 97 -16.80 12.06 -0.39
N GLY A 98 -17.73 12.97 -0.14
CA GLY A 98 -19.08 12.66 0.36
C GLY A 98 -19.88 11.73 -0.57
N GLN A 99 -19.83 11.95 -1.89
CA GLN A 99 -20.44 11.05 -2.88
C GLN A 99 -19.82 9.65 -2.87
N THR A 100 -18.57 9.49 -2.46
CA THR A 100 -17.90 8.19 -2.38
C THR A 100 -18.25 7.48 -1.06
N LEU A 101 -18.35 8.23 0.03
CA LEU A 101 -18.90 7.77 1.31
C LEU A 101 -20.35 7.26 1.17
N GLU A 102 -21.20 8.03 0.49
CA GLU A 102 -22.59 7.66 0.22
C GLU A 102 -22.70 6.37 -0.61
N ARG A 103 -21.91 6.25 -1.68
CA ARG A 103 -21.84 5.03 -2.51
C ARG A 103 -21.31 3.81 -1.75
N HIS A 104 -20.44 3.99 -0.76
CA HIS A 104 -20.02 2.92 0.13
C HIS A 104 -21.13 2.48 1.10
N CYS A 105 -21.83 3.43 1.74
CA CYS A 105 -22.94 3.11 2.63
C CYS A 105 -24.09 2.38 1.92
N LEU A 106 -24.36 2.69 0.64
CA LEU A 106 -25.30 1.93 -0.20
C LEU A 106 -24.78 0.49 -0.46
N LYS A 107 -23.53 0.34 -0.90
CA LYS A 107 -22.89 -0.96 -1.22
C LYS A 107 -22.53 -1.83 0.00
N ARG A 108 -22.93 -1.43 1.20
CA ARG A 108 -22.91 -2.27 2.42
C ARG A 108 -24.28 -2.83 2.79
N ILE A 109 -25.34 -2.33 2.17
CA ILE A 109 -26.70 -2.86 2.27
C ILE A 109 -26.91 -3.83 1.11
N ASP A 110 -26.59 -3.39 -0.11
CA ASP A 110 -26.50 -4.27 -1.27
C ASP A 110 -25.18 -5.06 -1.26
N CYS A 111 -25.23 -6.34 -0.88
CA CYS A 111 -24.11 -7.30 -1.01
C CYS A 111 -23.78 -7.69 -2.48
N GLY A 112 -24.01 -6.78 -3.43
CA GLY A 112 -23.92 -7.03 -4.86
C GLY A 112 -22.56 -7.56 -5.30
N MET A 113 -22.58 -8.70 -6.00
CA MET A 113 -21.38 -9.37 -6.51
C MET A 113 -20.71 -8.61 -7.66
N VAL A 114 -19.96 -7.56 -7.33
CA VAL A 114 -18.86 -7.10 -8.19
C VAL A 114 -17.92 -8.29 -8.41
N LYS A 115 -17.60 -8.62 -9.67
CA LYS A 115 -16.58 -9.63 -10.01
C LYS A 115 -15.23 -9.21 -9.40
N LYS A 116 -14.90 -9.79 -8.25
CA LYS A 116 -13.65 -9.59 -7.51
C LYS A 116 -12.72 -10.76 -7.80
N ALA A 117 -11.44 -10.49 -8.05
CA ALA A 117 -10.41 -11.53 -8.06
C ALA A 117 -10.45 -12.32 -6.74
N PRO A 118 -10.11 -13.63 -6.73
CA PRO A 118 -10.00 -14.41 -5.50
C PRO A 118 -9.02 -13.74 -4.53
N ALA A 119 -9.21 -13.93 -3.22
CA ALA A 119 -8.25 -13.43 -2.23
C ALA A 119 -7.06 -14.39 -2.16
N CYS A 120 -5.84 -13.86 -2.22
CA CYS A 120 -4.65 -14.65 -1.89
C CYS A 120 -4.62 -14.86 -0.36
N THR A 121 -4.71 -16.09 0.12
CA THR A 121 -4.48 -16.40 1.53
C THR A 121 -2.98 -16.39 1.84
N LYS A 122 -2.61 -16.32 3.11
CA LYS A 122 -1.19 -16.46 3.49
C LYS A 122 -0.62 -17.85 3.13
N GLU A 123 -1.47 -18.87 3.12
CA GLU A 123 -1.07 -20.22 2.71
C GLU A 123 -0.86 -20.30 1.18
N ASP A 124 -1.65 -19.60 0.37
CA ASP A 124 -1.35 -19.46 -1.07
C ASP A 124 0.03 -18.82 -1.30
N VAL A 125 0.37 -17.76 -0.54
CA VAL A 125 1.70 -17.13 -0.62
C VAL A 125 2.80 -18.14 -0.25
N ARG A 126 2.59 -18.95 0.79
CA ARG A 126 3.53 -20.01 1.19
C ARG A 126 3.69 -21.05 0.08
N ILE A 127 2.61 -21.56 -0.48
CA ILE A 127 2.58 -22.58 -1.55
C ILE A 127 3.30 -22.08 -2.82
N ILE A 128 3.08 -20.82 -3.19
CA ILE A 128 3.69 -20.19 -4.37
C ILE A 128 5.19 -19.91 -4.14
N MET A 129 5.59 -19.41 -2.97
CA MET A 129 7.01 -19.18 -2.66
C MET A 129 7.79 -20.49 -2.45
N ASP A 130 7.16 -21.52 -1.89
CA ASP A 130 7.72 -22.87 -1.78
C ASP A 130 8.06 -23.44 -3.17
N GLY A 131 7.19 -23.27 -4.16
CA GLY A 131 7.46 -23.65 -5.55
C GLY A 131 8.64 -22.89 -6.18
N LEU A 132 8.80 -21.59 -5.88
CA LEU A 132 9.95 -20.80 -6.36
C LEU A 132 11.29 -21.24 -5.74
N TYR A 133 11.31 -21.65 -4.47
CA TYR A 133 12.53 -22.15 -3.82
C TYR A 133 12.84 -23.60 -4.16
N TYR A 134 11.83 -24.43 -4.44
CA TYR A 134 12.00 -25.85 -4.71
C TYR A 134 12.66 -26.12 -6.08
N ASP A 135 12.19 -25.43 -7.12
CA ASP A 135 12.76 -25.50 -8.49
C ASP A 135 13.72 -24.33 -8.78
N ALA A 136 14.35 -23.75 -7.75
CA ALA A 136 15.25 -22.60 -7.87
C ALA A 136 16.51 -22.95 -8.67
N ALA A 137 16.52 -22.59 -9.96
CA ALA A 137 17.64 -22.83 -10.87
C ALA A 137 18.43 -21.56 -11.21
N SER A 138 17.95 -20.37 -10.81
CA SER A 138 18.58 -19.09 -11.12
C SER A 138 18.44 -18.04 -10.00
N PRO A 139 19.35 -17.05 -9.93
CA PRO A 139 19.19 -15.82 -9.15
C PRO A 139 17.79 -15.21 -9.21
N LYS A 140 17.19 -15.21 -10.41
CA LYS A 140 15.87 -14.63 -10.68
C LYS A 140 14.76 -15.24 -9.84
N ASP A 141 14.89 -16.50 -9.45
CA ASP A 141 13.81 -17.22 -8.74
C ASP A 141 13.77 -16.81 -7.26
N TYR A 142 14.93 -16.51 -6.66
CA TYR A 142 15.05 -15.85 -5.36
C TYR A 142 14.60 -14.38 -5.42
N GLN A 143 14.90 -13.66 -6.50
CA GLN A 143 14.41 -12.30 -6.74
C GLN A 143 12.87 -12.28 -6.86
N ASP A 144 12.28 -13.22 -7.60
CA ASP A 144 10.83 -13.38 -7.74
C ASP A 144 10.16 -13.73 -6.40
N ALA A 145 10.79 -14.57 -5.56
CA ALA A 145 10.31 -14.86 -4.22
C ALA A 145 10.32 -13.60 -3.32
N ALA A 146 11.41 -12.83 -3.32
CA ALA A 146 11.50 -11.56 -2.60
C ALA A 146 10.50 -10.51 -3.10
N LEU A 147 10.24 -10.46 -4.42
CA LEU A 147 9.17 -9.65 -5.00
C LEU A 147 7.80 -10.08 -4.46
N LEU A 148 7.44 -11.37 -4.50
CA LEU A 148 6.15 -11.84 -3.98
C LEU A 148 5.96 -11.55 -2.49
N ALA A 149 7.02 -11.71 -1.68
CA ALA A 149 7.00 -11.33 -0.28
C ALA A 149 6.71 -9.83 -0.13
N LEU A 150 7.50 -8.95 -0.75
CA LEU A 150 7.30 -7.51 -0.67
C LEU A 150 5.93 -7.07 -1.24
N VAL A 151 5.43 -7.72 -2.29
CA VAL A 151 4.09 -7.50 -2.87
C VAL A 151 2.98 -7.86 -1.88
N TRP A 152 3.17 -8.88 -1.02
CA TRP A 152 2.26 -9.16 0.10
C TRP A 152 2.27 -8.04 1.14
N TYR A 153 3.46 -7.65 1.63
CA TYR A 153 3.60 -6.60 2.64
C TYR A 153 3.19 -5.20 2.16
N ALA A 154 3.21 -4.94 0.84
CA ALA A 154 2.78 -3.70 0.21
C ALA A 154 1.33 -3.72 -0.34
N PHE A 155 0.53 -4.76 -0.06
CA PHE A 155 -0.84 -4.94 -0.57
C PHE A 155 -0.97 -4.86 -2.11
N GLY A 156 -0.19 -5.67 -2.82
CA GLY A 156 -0.25 -5.79 -4.28
C GLY A 156 0.32 -4.60 -5.06
N ARG A 157 0.95 -3.63 -4.39
CA ARG A 157 1.54 -2.42 -4.99
C ARG A 157 2.91 -2.66 -5.61
N ALA A 158 2.99 -3.60 -6.55
CA ALA A 158 4.24 -3.99 -7.20
C ALA A 158 4.97 -2.83 -7.92
N SER A 159 4.23 -1.80 -8.37
CA SER A 159 4.80 -0.55 -8.90
C SER A 159 5.71 0.17 -7.92
N ASP A 160 5.33 0.19 -6.64
CA ASP A 160 5.95 1.01 -5.61
C ASP A 160 7.26 0.36 -5.10
N LEU A 161 7.49 -0.90 -5.47
CA LEU A 161 8.71 -1.67 -5.20
C LEU A 161 9.78 -1.46 -6.28
N GLY A 162 9.44 -0.86 -7.42
CA GLY A 162 10.31 -0.85 -8.60
C GLY A 162 11.51 0.08 -8.57
N PHE A 163 11.57 0.95 -7.57
CA PHE A 163 12.60 1.97 -7.41
C PHE A 163 13.34 1.84 -6.07
N VAL A 164 13.18 0.70 -5.38
CA VAL A 164 13.78 0.46 -4.07
C VAL A 164 15.25 0.03 -4.24
N VAL A 165 16.17 0.89 -3.80
CA VAL A 165 17.60 0.59 -3.69
C VAL A 165 17.95 0.11 -2.29
N LYS A 166 19.13 -0.49 -2.13
CA LYS A 166 19.63 -1.00 -0.84
C LYS A 166 19.65 0.09 0.26
N GLY A 167 19.95 1.35 -0.11
CA GLY A 167 19.91 2.51 0.79
C GLY A 167 18.51 2.95 1.26
N ASN A 168 17.43 2.39 0.70
CA ASN A 168 16.08 2.55 1.26
C ASN A 168 15.83 1.66 2.48
N LEU A 169 16.65 0.62 2.71
CA LEU A 169 16.59 -0.17 3.92
C LEU A 169 17.11 0.64 5.11
N SER A 170 16.45 0.48 6.25
CA SER A 170 16.91 1.03 7.53
C SER A 170 16.46 0.15 8.68
N VAL A 171 17.19 0.17 9.79
CA VAL A 171 16.82 -0.55 11.02
C VAL A 171 16.58 0.48 12.11
N SER A 172 15.41 0.45 12.72
CA SER A 172 15.06 1.33 13.84
C SER A 172 15.77 0.91 15.13
N ALA A 173 15.86 1.81 16.11
CA ALA A 173 16.36 1.48 17.47
C ALA A 173 15.55 0.37 18.17
N ALA A 174 14.33 0.07 17.70
CA ALA A 174 13.51 -1.07 18.14
C ALA A 174 13.81 -2.37 17.38
N GLY A 175 14.84 -2.39 16.52
CA GLY A 175 15.24 -3.53 15.70
C GLY A 175 14.30 -3.88 14.53
N VAL A 176 13.21 -3.11 14.35
CA VAL A 176 12.30 -3.28 13.21
C VAL A 176 12.99 -2.76 11.94
N VAL A 177 12.96 -3.58 10.88
CA VAL A 177 13.46 -3.23 9.55
C VAL A 177 12.39 -2.44 8.80
N PHE A 178 12.80 -1.37 8.13
CA PHE A 178 11.93 -0.50 7.34
C PHE A 178 12.46 -0.39 5.91
N VAL A 179 11.55 -0.54 4.94
CA VAL A 179 11.78 -0.18 3.53
C VAL A 179 11.15 1.19 3.28
N ARG A 180 11.95 2.21 2.93
CA ARG A 180 11.42 3.46 2.37
C ARG A 180 11.10 3.27 0.89
N LEU A 181 10.00 3.83 0.41
CA LEU A 181 9.63 3.79 -1.00
C LEU A 181 8.92 5.08 -1.43
N ILE A 182 9.11 5.48 -2.68
CA ILE A 182 8.41 6.62 -3.29
C ILE A 182 7.21 6.09 -4.06
N ARG A 183 6.04 6.65 -3.79
CA ARG A 183 4.79 6.17 -4.33
C ARG A 183 4.52 6.73 -5.72
N VAL A 184 4.71 5.90 -6.75
CA VAL A 184 4.58 6.21 -8.19
C VAL A 184 3.31 7.01 -8.58
N LYS A 185 2.22 6.93 -7.80
CA LYS A 185 0.94 7.60 -8.09
C LYS A 185 0.67 8.91 -7.36
N THR A 186 1.48 9.27 -6.36
CA THR A 186 1.31 10.50 -5.58
C THR A 186 2.61 11.21 -5.23
N SER A 187 3.77 10.62 -5.57
CA SER A 187 5.12 11.06 -5.22
C SER A 187 5.41 11.19 -3.72
N ASP A 188 4.48 10.79 -2.85
CA ASP A 188 4.71 10.70 -1.40
C ASP A 188 5.79 9.64 -1.09
N GLU A 189 6.69 9.94 -0.16
CA GLU A 189 7.51 8.91 0.48
C GLU A 189 6.69 8.15 1.54
N GLN A 190 6.88 6.84 1.60
CA GLN A 190 6.25 5.96 2.58
C GLN A 190 7.24 4.91 3.11
N GLY A 191 7.21 4.65 4.42
CA GLY A 191 7.85 3.49 5.03
C GLY A 191 6.93 2.26 5.04
N ILE A 192 7.53 1.07 4.90
CA ILE A 192 6.91 -0.23 5.15
C ILE A 192 7.75 -0.97 6.21
N SER A 193 7.18 -1.22 7.39
CA SER A 193 7.78 -2.11 8.41
C SER A 193 7.81 -3.56 7.93
N LEU A 194 8.91 -4.27 8.17
CA LEU A 194 9.05 -5.72 7.95
C LEU A 194 9.43 -6.42 9.26
N PHE A 195 8.84 -7.58 9.51
CA PHE A 195 9.15 -8.46 10.63
C PHE A 195 9.50 -9.87 10.11
N PRO A 196 10.24 -10.68 10.89
CA PRO A 196 10.39 -12.10 10.57
C PRO A 196 9.04 -12.82 10.67
N ASP A 197 8.80 -13.78 9.78
CA ASP A 197 7.61 -14.62 9.86
C ASP A 197 7.63 -15.49 11.13
N LYS A 198 6.47 -15.66 11.75
CA LYS A 198 6.32 -16.47 12.98
C LYS A 198 6.49 -17.97 12.73
N ASN A 199 6.01 -18.47 11.59
CA ASN A 199 5.72 -19.89 11.37
C ASN A 199 6.50 -20.49 10.20
N SER A 200 6.92 -19.70 9.21
CA SER A 200 7.60 -20.23 8.02
C SER A 200 8.68 -19.29 7.48
N PHE A 201 9.93 -19.78 7.40
CA PHE A 201 11.02 -19.03 6.76
C PHE A 201 10.75 -18.75 5.27
N ILE A 202 9.95 -19.60 4.61
CA ILE A 202 9.53 -19.45 3.21
C ILE A 202 8.84 -18.10 3.00
N THR A 203 7.86 -17.74 3.83
CA THR A 203 7.12 -16.46 3.74
C THR A 203 7.77 -15.29 4.50
N CYS A 204 8.97 -15.50 5.04
CA CYS A 204 9.69 -14.47 5.78
C CYS A 204 10.30 -13.43 4.82
N PRO A 205 9.89 -12.15 4.87
CA PRO A 205 10.39 -11.14 3.94
C PRO A 205 11.87 -10.85 4.16
N LEU A 206 12.35 -10.94 5.40
CA LEU A 206 13.76 -10.74 5.74
C LEU A 206 14.63 -11.87 5.16
N HIS A 207 14.14 -13.12 5.18
CA HIS A 207 14.83 -14.24 4.55
C HIS A 207 14.80 -14.13 3.03
N ALA A 208 13.64 -13.85 2.44
CA ALA A 208 13.50 -13.71 0.98
C ALA A 208 14.40 -12.60 0.43
N ILE A 209 14.42 -11.42 1.09
CA ILE A 209 15.33 -10.32 0.74
C ILE A 209 16.80 -10.74 0.91
N ALA A 210 17.17 -11.41 2.00
CA ALA A 210 18.55 -11.86 2.20
C ALA A 210 18.99 -12.87 1.13
N MET A 211 18.14 -13.82 0.75
CA MET A 211 18.41 -14.76 -0.34
C MET A 211 18.54 -14.04 -1.69
N ALA A 212 17.62 -13.12 -2.01
CA ALA A 212 17.71 -12.32 -3.22
C ALA A 212 19.01 -11.50 -3.29
N LEU A 213 19.43 -10.89 -2.17
CA LEU A 213 20.69 -10.14 -2.06
C LEU A 213 21.93 -11.02 -2.25
N VAL A 214 22.00 -12.17 -1.58
CA VAL A 214 23.13 -13.11 -1.67
C VAL A 214 23.27 -13.72 -3.06
N MET A 215 22.15 -13.95 -3.74
CA MET A 215 22.11 -14.57 -5.07
C MET A 215 22.24 -13.58 -6.24
N GLN A 216 22.56 -12.30 -6.03
CA GLN A 216 22.75 -11.34 -7.14
C GLN A 216 23.98 -11.71 -8.00
N ASP A 217 23.80 -11.85 -9.33
CA ASP A 217 24.88 -12.17 -10.28
C ASP A 217 26.06 -11.17 -10.26
N ALA A 218 25.80 -9.92 -9.84
CA ALA A 218 26.80 -8.86 -9.73
C ALA A 218 26.45 -7.87 -8.60
N PRO A 219 27.43 -7.12 -8.05
CA PRO A 219 27.19 -6.06 -7.06
C PRO A 219 26.29 -4.94 -7.60
N CYS A 220 24.99 -5.01 -7.29
CA CYS A 220 23.99 -4.03 -7.70
C CYS A 220 23.61 -3.08 -6.55
N ALA A 221 23.16 -1.85 -6.87
CA ALA A 221 22.57 -0.93 -5.88
C ALA A 221 21.06 -1.18 -5.64
N GLN A 222 20.37 -1.86 -6.55
CA GLN A 222 18.95 -2.19 -6.41
C GLN A 222 18.72 -3.27 -5.34
N LEU A 223 17.60 -3.17 -4.63
CA LEU A 223 17.16 -4.19 -3.67
C LEU A 223 16.65 -5.45 -4.39
N LEU A 224 15.94 -5.26 -5.51
CA LEU A 224 15.51 -6.31 -6.41
C LEU A 224 16.04 -6.03 -7.82
N ASP A 225 16.82 -6.94 -8.41
CA ASP A 225 17.25 -6.81 -9.81
C ASP A 225 16.19 -7.42 -10.74
N HIS A 226 15.32 -6.55 -11.22
CA HIS A 226 14.34 -6.87 -12.25
C HIS A 226 14.31 -5.77 -13.30
N ARG A 227 14.71 -6.10 -14.53
CA ARG A 227 14.63 -5.19 -15.69
C ARG A 227 13.20 -4.65 -15.95
N HIS A 228 12.18 -5.37 -15.51
CA HIS A 228 10.76 -4.97 -15.59
C HIS A 228 10.31 -4.00 -14.47
N LEU A 229 11.12 -3.80 -13.43
CA LEU A 229 10.98 -2.73 -12.45
C LEU A 229 11.66 -1.44 -12.95
N ALA A 230 12.87 -1.56 -13.49
CA ALA A 230 13.69 -0.44 -13.97
C ALA A 230 13.12 0.29 -15.21
N ALA A 231 12.21 -0.33 -15.97
CA ALA A 231 11.67 0.16 -17.24
C ALA A 231 10.86 1.48 -17.17
N GLY A 232 10.77 2.14 -16.01
CA GLY A 232 10.12 3.44 -15.86
C GLY A 232 10.99 4.66 -16.18
N ARG A 233 12.28 4.48 -16.53
CA ARG A 233 13.23 5.60 -16.71
C ARG A 233 13.27 6.19 -18.13
N ASP A 234 13.12 5.35 -19.15
CA ASP A 234 13.51 5.71 -20.53
C ASP A 234 12.43 6.47 -21.32
N GLU A 235 11.18 6.55 -20.84
CA GLU A 235 10.05 7.27 -21.50
C GLU A 235 9.73 8.63 -20.85
N SER A 236 10.53 9.14 -19.90
CA SER A 236 10.16 10.35 -19.12
C SER A 236 11.29 11.36 -18.83
N MET A 237 12.52 11.15 -19.33
CA MET A 237 13.65 12.07 -19.15
C MET A 237 14.52 12.22 -20.41
N THR A 238 13.88 12.40 -21.56
CA THR A 238 14.53 13.16 -22.65
C THR A 238 14.58 14.63 -22.25
N ALA A 239 15.75 15.26 -22.36
CA ALA A 239 15.88 16.70 -22.16
C ALA A 239 14.96 17.46 -23.15
N PRO A 240 14.43 18.64 -22.78
CA PRO A 240 13.55 19.40 -23.66
C PRO A 240 14.30 19.81 -24.93
N VAL A 241 13.84 19.31 -26.07
CA VAL A 241 14.15 19.86 -27.39
C VAL A 241 12.98 20.77 -27.75
N ASP A 242 13.26 22.06 -27.95
CA ASP A 242 12.23 23.04 -28.27
C ASP A 242 11.64 22.79 -29.66
N VAL A 243 10.45 22.18 -29.70
CA VAL A 243 9.64 22.04 -30.92
C VAL A 243 8.61 23.18 -30.95
N PRO A 244 8.59 24.02 -32.01
CA PRO A 244 7.69 25.17 -32.07
C PRO A 244 6.20 24.82 -32.01
N LEU A 245 5.43 25.66 -31.32
CA LEU A 245 4.01 25.48 -30.99
C LEU A 245 3.07 25.27 -32.20
N GLY A 246 3.52 25.57 -33.42
CA GLY A 246 2.72 25.39 -34.65
C GLY A 246 2.51 23.93 -35.06
N GLU A 247 3.49 23.05 -34.88
CA GLU A 247 3.41 21.65 -35.35
C GLU A 247 2.49 20.79 -34.46
N ALA A 248 2.34 21.16 -33.19
CA ALA A 248 1.49 20.47 -32.21
C ALA A 248 -0.02 20.57 -32.49
N LEU A 249 -0.45 21.45 -33.41
CA LEU A 249 -1.86 21.76 -33.66
C LEU A 249 -2.46 21.06 -34.90
N VAL A 250 -1.65 20.35 -35.69
CA VAL A 250 -2.10 19.71 -36.95
C VAL A 250 -2.45 18.22 -36.76
N ALA A 251 -1.95 17.57 -35.71
CA ALA A 251 -2.10 16.13 -35.48
C ALA A 251 -3.45 15.74 -34.82
N CYS A 252 -4.58 16.23 -35.33
CA CYS A 252 -5.91 16.04 -34.73
C CYS A 252 -7.03 15.77 -35.76
N GLU A 253 -6.85 14.78 -36.64
CA GLU A 253 -7.94 14.22 -37.46
C GLU A 253 -7.83 12.68 -37.59
N ASN A 254 -8.95 12.02 -37.28
CA ASN A 254 -9.50 10.73 -37.73
C ASN A 254 -8.57 9.60 -38.22
N ASP A 255 -8.80 8.36 -37.74
CA ASP A 255 -9.66 7.40 -38.48
C ASP A 255 -10.19 6.27 -37.59
N ASP A 256 -11.15 5.47 -38.08
CA ASP A 256 -11.96 4.51 -37.31
C ASP A 256 -11.98 3.08 -37.93
N THR A 257 -11.98 2.04 -37.09
CA THR A 257 -12.20 0.60 -37.42
C THR A 257 -11.18 -0.11 -38.36
N PRO A 258 -11.28 -1.45 -38.62
CA PRO A 258 -11.57 -2.60 -37.74
C PRO A 258 -10.45 -3.69 -37.77
N SER A 259 -10.58 -4.74 -36.92
CA SER A 259 -9.58 -5.82 -36.74
C SER A 259 -9.87 -7.12 -37.51
N GLU A 260 -8.82 -7.87 -37.88
CA GLU A 260 -8.88 -9.23 -38.45
C GLU A 260 -8.14 -10.31 -37.61
N PRO A 261 -8.35 -11.63 -37.86
CA PRO A 261 -8.03 -12.72 -36.92
C PRO A 261 -6.56 -13.21 -36.84
N PRO A 262 -6.19 -14.01 -35.82
CA PRO A 262 -4.78 -14.21 -35.42
C PRO A 262 -4.08 -15.45 -36.03
N GLN A 263 -2.77 -15.31 -36.29
CA GLN A 263 -1.85 -16.45 -36.48
C GLN A 263 -0.81 -16.56 -35.36
N LYS A 264 -0.48 -17.81 -34.98
CA LYS A 264 0.43 -18.14 -33.88
C LYS A 264 1.88 -17.80 -34.23
N LYS A 265 2.53 -16.90 -33.49
CA LYS A 265 4.00 -16.76 -33.47
C LYS A 265 4.54 -17.04 -32.06
N ARG A 266 5.65 -17.78 -31.98
CA ARG A 266 6.40 -18.05 -30.73
C ARG A 266 6.89 -16.72 -30.14
N LYS A 267 6.69 -16.48 -28.85
CA LYS A 267 7.21 -15.29 -28.13
C LYS A 267 8.61 -15.55 -27.60
N LEU A 268 9.53 -14.62 -27.87
CA LEU A 268 10.83 -14.47 -27.21
C LEU A 268 11.27 -12.99 -27.36
N PRO A 269 12.06 -12.45 -26.41
CA PRO A 269 11.68 -12.18 -25.02
C PRO A 269 10.93 -10.83 -24.87
N GLU A 270 10.13 -10.68 -23.82
CA GLU A 270 9.18 -9.57 -23.66
C GLU A 270 9.80 -8.28 -23.11
N LYS A 271 10.44 -7.47 -23.98
CA LYS A 271 11.21 -6.28 -23.57
C LYS A 271 10.42 -5.24 -22.73
N ASN A 272 9.14 -5.02 -23.03
CA ASN A 272 8.33 -3.92 -22.46
C ASN A 272 7.14 -4.40 -21.58
N MET A 273 7.30 -5.47 -20.80
CA MET A 273 6.19 -5.97 -19.96
C MET A 273 6.01 -5.16 -18.65
N LYS A 274 4.80 -4.61 -18.45
CA LYS A 274 4.40 -3.85 -17.26
C LYS A 274 4.41 -4.73 -15.99
N ILE A 275 4.90 -4.20 -14.87
CA ILE A 275 5.12 -4.94 -13.61
C ILE A 275 3.92 -5.76 -13.10
N HIS A 276 2.67 -5.32 -13.26
CA HIS A 276 1.53 -6.15 -12.87
C HIS A 276 1.44 -7.46 -13.67
N ALA A 277 1.71 -7.40 -14.99
CA ALA A 277 1.79 -8.60 -15.82
C ALA A 277 3.04 -9.46 -15.50
N TYR A 278 4.12 -8.86 -14.99
CA TYR A 278 5.26 -9.62 -14.45
C TYR A 278 4.85 -10.42 -13.21
N VAL A 279 4.21 -9.79 -12.22
CA VAL A 279 3.71 -10.49 -11.02
C VAL A 279 2.68 -11.55 -11.39
N ASP A 280 1.75 -11.25 -12.30
CA ASP A 280 0.76 -12.24 -12.77
C ASP A 280 1.45 -13.44 -13.47
N ARG A 281 2.54 -13.21 -14.21
CA ARG A 281 3.37 -14.26 -14.83
C ARG A 281 4.13 -15.09 -13.79
N VAL A 282 4.77 -14.46 -12.81
CA VAL A 282 5.48 -15.14 -11.71
C VAL A 282 4.52 -16.00 -10.90
N VAL A 283 3.38 -15.45 -10.47
CA VAL A 283 2.32 -16.18 -9.75
C VAL A 283 1.85 -17.39 -10.56
N LYS A 284 1.62 -17.24 -11.88
CA LYS A 284 1.22 -18.34 -12.75
C LYS A 284 2.29 -19.43 -12.88
N THR A 285 3.55 -19.07 -13.11
CA THR A 285 4.65 -20.03 -13.25
C THR A 285 4.88 -20.80 -11.96
N ALA A 286 4.99 -20.11 -10.82
CA ALA A 286 5.19 -20.74 -9.52
C ALA A 286 4.01 -21.63 -9.09
N SER A 287 2.77 -21.22 -9.40
CA SER A 287 1.58 -22.06 -9.18
C SER A 287 1.52 -23.30 -10.06
N ALA A 288 2.28 -23.34 -11.17
CA ALA A 288 2.35 -24.46 -12.10
C ALA A 288 3.56 -25.38 -11.85
N ALA A 289 4.64 -24.87 -11.24
CA ALA A 289 5.78 -25.65 -10.76
C ALA A 289 5.43 -26.49 -9.53
N GLN A 290 4.57 -25.96 -8.65
CA GLN A 290 4.22 -26.60 -7.39
C GLN A 290 3.41 -27.90 -7.57
N ALA A 291 4.07 -29.05 -7.39
CA ALA A 291 3.46 -30.37 -7.52
C ALA A 291 2.79 -30.91 -6.23
N LYS A 292 3.05 -30.32 -5.06
CA LYS A 292 2.65 -30.89 -3.74
C LYS A 292 1.40 -30.24 -3.13
N ALA A 293 1.04 -29.03 -3.55
CA ALA A 293 -0.11 -28.29 -3.03
C ALA A 293 -0.68 -27.34 -4.08
N VAL A 294 -2.01 -27.33 -4.26
CA VAL A 294 -2.66 -26.49 -5.28
C VAL A 294 -3.04 -25.13 -4.65
N PRO A 295 -2.45 -24.01 -5.08
CA PRO A 295 -2.90 -22.69 -4.63
C PRO A 295 -4.25 -22.34 -5.28
N THR A 296 -4.95 -21.37 -4.69
CA THR A 296 -6.25 -20.88 -5.15
C THR A 296 -6.25 -20.58 -6.64
N ALA A 297 -7.22 -21.11 -7.38
CA ALA A 297 -7.28 -20.93 -8.83
C ALA A 297 -7.48 -19.46 -9.22
N ASN A 298 -6.82 -19.03 -10.30
CA ASN A 298 -6.90 -17.67 -10.87
C ASN A 298 -6.40 -16.53 -9.95
N LEU A 299 -5.37 -16.79 -9.15
CA LEU A 299 -4.63 -15.74 -8.44
C LEU A 299 -3.92 -14.77 -9.41
N THR A 300 -3.88 -13.50 -9.01
CA THR A 300 -3.25 -12.38 -9.73
C THR A 300 -2.62 -11.40 -8.73
N SER A 301 -1.86 -10.41 -9.21
CA SER A 301 -1.40 -9.27 -8.42
C SER A 301 -2.55 -8.50 -7.73
N HIS A 302 -3.76 -8.52 -8.29
CA HIS A 302 -4.97 -8.03 -7.62
C HIS A 302 -5.47 -8.93 -6.48
N SER A 303 -5.23 -10.24 -6.57
CA SER A 303 -5.49 -11.19 -5.48
C SER A 303 -4.58 -10.98 -4.28
N PHE A 304 -3.32 -10.61 -4.49
CA PHE A 304 -2.39 -10.25 -3.40
C PHE A 304 -2.86 -8.98 -2.67
N ARG A 305 -3.32 -7.95 -3.41
CA ARG A 305 -3.91 -6.74 -2.82
C ARG A 305 -5.14 -7.02 -1.96
N ARG A 306 -6.04 -7.88 -2.45
CA ARG A 306 -7.22 -8.31 -1.68
C ARG A 306 -6.80 -9.17 -0.48
N GLY A 307 -5.86 -10.08 -0.70
CA GLY A 307 -5.37 -11.09 0.23
C GLY A 307 -4.77 -10.50 1.50
N GLY A 308 -3.68 -9.75 1.36
CA GLY A 308 -2.97 -9.18 2.51
C GLY A 308 -3.87 -8.26 3.35
N ALA A 309 -4.72 -7.46 2.69
CA ALA A 309 -5.65 -6.57 3.38
C ALA A 309 -6.77 -7.34 4.13
N GLN A 310 -7.31 -8.42 3.54
CA GLN A 310 -8.25 -9.30 4.26
C GLN A 310 -7.58 -10.11 5.38
N HIS A 311 -6.31 -10.51 5.23
CA HIS A 311 -5.56 -11.22 6.27
C HIS A 311 -5.26 -10.32 7.47
N ALA A 312 -4.84 -9.08 7.23
CA ALA A 312 -4.70 -8.07 8.27
C ALA A 312 -6.04 -7.80 8.99
N ASN A 313 -7.14 -7.63 8.25
CA ASN A 313 -8.48 -7.47 8.83
C ASN A 313 -9.03 -8.76 9.51
N GLY A 314 -8.21 -9.82 9.66
CA GLY A 314 -8.55 -11.01 10.43
C GLY A 314 -8.14 -10.94 11.92
N ASP A 315 -7.25 -10.04 12.31
CA ASP A 315 -6.88 -9.81 13.72
C ASP A 315 -7.90 -8.86 14.38
N PRO A 316 -8.62 -9.27 15.45
CA PRO A 316 -9.64 -8.43 16.10
C PRO A 316 -9.07 -7.22 16.87
N LEU A 317 -7.75 -7.19 17.13
CA LEU A 317 -7.06 -6.06 17.72
C LEU A 317 -6.58 -5.05 16.65
N LEU A 318 -6.49 -5.46 15.37
CA LEU A 318 -6.28 -4.54 14.28
C LEU A 318 -7.59 -3.80 13.96
N SER A 319 -7.64 -2.52 14.35
CA SER A 319 -8.70 -1.67 13.83
C SER A 319 -8.59 -1.60 12.30
N ALA A 320 -9.72 -1.57 11.60
CA ALA A 320 -9.72 -1.34 10.17
C ALA A 320 -8.89 -0.08 9.85
N GLN A 321 -9.00 0.96 10.68
CA GLN A 321 -8.28 2.24 10.71
C GLN A 321 -6.74 2.21 10.59
N TRP A 322 -6.09 1.06 10.40
CA TRP A 322 -4.63 0.90 10.32
C TRP A 322 -4.11 0.34 8.97
N ILE A 323 -5.00 0.09 7.98
CA ILE A 323 -4.74 -0.68 6.75
C ILE A 323 -4.76 0.14 5.43
N PHE A 324 -5.59 1.20 5.25
CA PHE A 324 -5.51 2.15 4.12
C PHE A 324 -4.15 2.85 4.21
N ASP A 325 -3.43 2.82 5.33
CA ASP A 325 -2.13 3.45 5.56
C ASP A 325 -1.04 2.87 4.70
N ARG A 326 -0.80 1.60 4.97
CA ARG A 326 0.10 0.72 4.27
C ARG A 326 -0.37 0.47 2.82
N GLY A 327 -1.51 1.03 2.41
CA GLY A 327 -1.93 1.20 1.01
C GLY A 327 -1.97 2.65 0.45
N SER A 328 -1.95 3.65 1.32
CA SER A 328 -2.24 5.10 1.17
C SER A 328 -3.52 5.49 0.38
N TRP A 329 -4.71 4.99 0.75
CA TRP A 329 -5.94 5.08 -0.08
C TRP A 329 -6.95 6.21 0.26
N ASN A 330 -6.74 7.45 -0.25
CA ASN A 330 -7.64 8.61 -0.04
C ASN A 330 -9.09 8.43 -0.59
N MET A 331 -10.12 9.04 0.05
CA MET A 331 -11.54 8.88 -0.35
C MET A 331 -11.90 9.52 -1.70
N THR A 332 -11.21 10.57 -2.16
CA THR A 332 -11.37 11.05 -3.55
C THR A 332 -10.92 10.00 -4.58
N ALA A 333 -10.11 9.02 -4.13
CA ALA A 333 -9.53 7.93 -4.88
C ALA A 333 -10.12 6.56 -4.45
N THR A 334 -11.43 6.42 -4.65
CA THR A 334 -12.15 5.22 -5.16
C THR A 334 -13.20 4.61 -4.21
N ASN A 335 -14.27 4.02 -4.78
CA ASN A 335 -15.06 2.94 -4.16
C ASN A 335 -14.22 1.70 -3.71
N LYS A 336 -12.92 1.65 -4.03
CA LYS A 336 -11.94 0.66 -3.56
C LYS A 336 -11.13 1.15 -2.35
N ALA A 337 -11.17 2.45 -2.02
CA ALA A 337 -10.53 2.98 -0.82
C ALA A 337 -11.20 2.31 0.38
N PHE A 338 -12.49 2.64 0.59
CA PHE A 338 -13.48 2.22 1.59
C PHE A 338 -13.56 0.76 2.10
N ALA A 339 -12.55 -0.09 1.87
CA ALA A 339 -12.45 -1.43 2.42
C ALA A 339 -11.77 -1.51 3.81
N TYR A 340 -10.58 -0.92 4.08
CA TYR A 340 -9.85 -1.02 5.39
C TYR A 340 -8.67 0.01 5.49
N VAL A 341 -8.48 0.82 6.58
CA VAL A 341 -8.45 2.34 6.77
C VAL A 341 -7.23 3.10 7.52
N PHE A 342 -7.27 4.36 8.05
CA PHE A 342 -6.09 5.34 8.30
C PHE A 342 -5.79 5.90 9.77
N ASN A 343 -4.61 6.27 10.37
CA ASN A 343 -3.18 6.41 10.00
C ASN A 343 -2.17 6.87 11.13
N THR A 344 -1.17 6.04 11.50
CA THR A 344 0.14 6.38 12.16
C THR A 344 1.26 5.31 11.97
N THR A 345 2.51 5.60 12.37
CA THR A 345 3.67 4.65 12.29
C THR A 345 3.56 3.45 13.25
N SER A 346 2.82 3.60 14.36
CA SER A 346 2.52 2.50 15.29
C SER A 346 1.66 1.43 14.60
N GLU A 347 0.80 1.87 13.69
CA GLU A 347 -0.26 1.11 13.06
C GLU A 347 0.28 0.28 11.91
N ASP A 348 1.21 0.84 11.13
CA ASP A 348 2.00 0.10 10.14
C ASP A 348 2.74 -1.09 10.76
N GLN A 349 3.36 -0.92 11.95
CA GLN A 349 4.01 -2.03 12.65
C GLN A 349 3.01 -3.12 13.09
N LYS A 350 1.84 -2.73 13.60
CA LYS A 350 0.78 -3.67 14.01
C LYS A 350 0.30 -4.49 12.83
N VAL A 351 0.04 -3.86 11.68
CA VAL A 351 -0.35 -4.55 10.44
C VAL A 351 0.77 -5.46 9.93
N ALA A 352 2.02 -5.00 9.93
CA ALA A 352 3.17 -5.80 9.50
C ALA A 352 3.30 -7.11 10.31
N ARG A 353 3.11 -7.06 11.63
CA ARG A 353 3.13 -8.24 12.52
C ARG A 353 2.12 -9.31 12.08
N VAL A 354 0.90 -8.91 11.76
CA VAL A 354 -0.17 -9.83 11.32
C VAL A 354 0.13 -10.40 9.93
N LEU A 355 0.67 -9.59 9.01
CA LEU A 355 1.17 -10.12 7.73
C LEU A 355 2.32 -11.12 7.91
N SER A 356 3.14 -10.95 8.96
CA SER A 356 4.16 -11.90 9.42
C SER A 356 3.62 -13.05 10.29
N GLY A 357 2.30 -13.14 10.54
CA GLY A 357 1.66 -14.23 11.30
C GLY A 357 1.72 -14.10 12.82
N TRP A 358 2.14 -12.94 13.33
CA TRP A 358 2.09 -12.58 14.76
C TRP A 358 0.79 -11.85 15.09
N ASP A 359 0.34 -11.99 16.33
CA ASP A 359 -0.68 -11.10 16.92
C ASP A 359 -0.16 -9.65 16.93
N SER A 360 -1.01 -8.69 16.56
CA SER A 360 -0.62 -7.28 16.39
C SER A 360 -0.06 -6.61 17.65
N SER A 361 -0.40 -7.09 18.85
CA SER A 361 0.13 -6.59 20.13
C SER A 361 1.54 -7.11 20.45
N LYS A 362 1.90 -8.31 19.96
CA LYS A 362 3.18 -8.96 20.26
C LYS A 362 4.34 -8.25 19.57
N LYS A 363 5.50 -8.20 20.21
CA LYS A 363 6.76 -7.81 19.59
C LYS A 363 7.45 -9.09 19.08
N PRO A 364 7.64 -9.30 17.76
CA PRO A 364 8.44 -10.40 17.24
C PRO A 364 9.89 -10.30 17.74
N PRO A 365 10.60 -11.43 17.92
CA PRO A 365 12.03 -11.40 18.19
C PRO A 365 12.76 -10.81 16.98
N VAL A 366 13.62 -9.83 17.22
CA VAL A 366 14.49 -9.26 16.17
C VAL A 366 15.68 -10.20 15.98
N PRO A 367 15.96 -10.67 14.74
CA PRO A 367 17.17 -11.44 14.47
C PRO A 367 18.41 -10.60 14.80
N THR A 368 19.26 -11.12 15.69
CA THR A 368 20.45 -10.40 16.19
C THR A 368 21.70 -11.22 15.99
N LEU A 369 22.79 -10.53 15.59
CA LEU A 369 24.12 -11.14 15.48
C LEU A 369 24.65 -11.67 16.82
N SER A 370 24.08 -11.25 17.96
CA SER A 370 24.43 -11.78 19.29
C SER A 370 24.05 -13.24 19.53
N TRP A 371 23.32 -13.89 18.60
CA TRP A 371 23.08 -15.35 18.63
C TRP A 371 24.26 -16.16 18.08
N PHE A 372 25.24 -15.51 17.43
CA PHE A 372 26.38 -16.17 16.80
C PHE A 372 27.68 -16.00 17.61
N ASP A 373 28.62 -16.92 17.43
CA ASP A 373 29.97 -16.81 17.95
C ASP A 373 30.75 -15.63 17.32
N SER A 374 31.95 -15.34 17.81
CA SER A 374 32.70 -14.16 17.35
C SER A 374 33.22 -14.26 15.92
N ALA A 375 33.51 -15.45 15.40
CA ALA A 375 34.00 -15.64 14.04
C ALA A 375 32.83 -15.55 13.04
N SER A 376 31.72 -16.25 13.32
CA SER A 376 30.48 -16.13 12.53
C SER A 376 29.96 -14.69 12.48
N ARG A 377 30.07 -13.93 13.59
CA ARG A 377 29.76 -12.49 13.60
C ARG A 377 30.64 -11.67 12.67
N GLN A 378 31.95 -11.91 12.67
CA GLN A 378 32.89 -11.20 11.78
C GLN A 378 32.63 -11.55 10.30
N GLN A 379 32.35 -12.82 10.00
CA GLN A 379 31.98 -13.25 8.65
C GLN A 379 30.67 -12.61 8.18
N ALA A 380 29.63 -12.57 9.03
CA ALA A 380 28.36 -11.92 8.71
C ALA A 380 28.50 -10.41 8.48
N LEU A 381 29.34 -9.72 9.26
CA LEU A 381 29.64 -8.30 9.05
C LEU A 381 30.44 -8.06 7.75
N SER A 382 31.41 -8.92 7.44
CA SER A 382 32.18 -8.85 6.19
C SER A 382 31.29 -9.04 4.95
N LEU A 383 30.42 -10.07 4.98
CA LEU A 383 29.43 -10.32 3.92
C LEU A 383 28.41 -9.17 3.82
N GLY A 384 27.94 -8.64 4.95
CA GLY A 384 27.06 -7.47 4.98
C GLY A 384 27.70 -6.25 4.31
N ASN A 385 28.95 -5.95 4.64
CA ASN A 385 29.70 -4.86 4.01
C ASN A 385 29.80 -5.06 2.49
N LEU A 386 30.16 -6.25 2.01
CA LEU A 386 30.25 -6.56 0.58
C LEU A 386 28.90 -6.40 -0.14
N LEU A 387 27.81 -6.91 0.44
CA LEU A 387 26.46 -6.84 -0.15
C LEU A 387 25.92 -5.41 -0.24
N PHE A 388 26.31 -4.53 0.68
CA PHE A 388 25.84 -3.14 0.76
C PHE A 388 26.85 -2.10 0.25
N GLN A 389 28.09 -2.48 -0.08
CA GLN A 389 29.14 -1.60 -0.62
C GLN A 389 28.67 -0.70 -1.80
N PRO A 390 27.87 -1.18 -2.79
CA PRO A 390 27.36 -0.32 -3.88
C PRO A 390 26.44 0.82 -3.42
N SER A 391 25.90 0.76 -2.20
CA SER A 391 25.01 1.77 -1.63
C SER A 391 25.75 2.90 -0.89
N VAL A 392 27.01 2.67 -0.51
CA VAL A 392 27.83 3.67 0.22
C VAL A 392 28.29 4.76 -0.74
N CYS A 393 28.71 4.39 -1.95
CA CYS A 393 29.06 5.34 -3.03
C CYS A 393 27.85 6.09 -3.63
N THR A 394 26.65 5.93 -3.08
CA THR A 394 25.43 6.66 -3.48
C THR A 394 24.90 7.61 -2.40
N GLN A 395 25.71 7.90 -1.37
CA GLN A 395 25.48 9.03 -0.48
C GLN A 395 26.17 10.26 -1.08
N ASP A 396 25.41 11.34 -1.30
CA ASP A 396 26.01 12.65 -1.63
C ASP A 396 26.92 13.10 -0.46
N PRO A 397 28.13 13.63 -0.74
CA PRO A 397 29.08 14.04 0.30
C PRO A 397 28.69 15.34 1.05
N GLU A 398 27.47 15.86 0.86
CA GLU A 398 26.98 17.13 1.42
C GLU A 398 25.62 17.01 2.12
N LYS A 399 25.48 16.09 3.09
CA LYS A 399 24.38 16.08 4.10
C LYS A 399 24.83 15.58 5.47
#